data_AF-A0A3R9QC05-F1
#
_entry.id   AF-A0A3R9QC05-F1
#
_cell.length_a   1.000
_cell.length_b   1.000
_cell.length_c   1.000
_cell.angle_alpha   90.00
_cell.angle_beta   90.00
_cell.angle_gamma   90.00
#
_symmetry.space_group_name_H-M   'P 1'
#
loop_
_entity.id
_entity.type
_entity.pdbx_description
1 polymer ?
#
loop_
_entity_poly.entity_id
_entity_poly.type
_entity_poly.pdbx_seq_one_letter_code
_entity_poly.pdbx_strand_id
1 'polypeptide(L)'
;MAMKKKIDANRLNLKDQVVSINRVTKVVKGGKNMSFAALVVIGDPAEGVVGYGSGKAKEVPQAIRKGIEAAKKNLFKINLTQTTIPHQVLGHYGAGQVMLKPAPEGTGVIAGGTVRAVMTSAGVQNVLTKSLGTKNPHNVIKATFDALIQLRNKAEVATLRGKAEEEL
;
A
#
# COMPACT_ATOMS: atom_id res chain seq x y z
N MET A 1 -15.98 -15.07 -6.10
CA MET A 1 -15.09 -13.91 -5.93
C MET A 1 -15.15 -13.09 -7.21
N ALA A 2 -15.60 -11.83 -7.15
CA ALA A 2 -15.68 -10.98 -8.32
C ALA A 2 -14.31 -10.91 -9.02
N MET A 3 -14.28 -11.14 -10.34
CA MET A 3 -13.09 -11.00 -11.17
C MET A 3 -12.50 -9.61 -10.95
N LYS A 4 -11.34 -9.54 -10.28
CA LYS A 4 -10.59 -8.29 -10.14
C LYS A 4 -10.21 -7.83 -11.54
N LYS A 5 -10.79 -6.72 -12.01
CA LYS A 5 -10.41 -6.09 -13.27
C LYS A 5 -8.91 -5.76 -13.18
N LYS A 6 -8.08 -6.46 -13.97
CA LYS A 6 -6.64 -6.21 -13.99
C LYS A 6 -6.43 -4.77 -14.49
N ILE A 7 -5.69 -4.00 -13.71
CA ILE A 7 -5.35 -2.62 -14.04
C ILE A 7 -4.14 -2.66 -14.99
N ASP A 8 -4.27 -2.03 -16.16
CA ASP A 8 -3.18 -1.94 -17.13
C ASP A 8 -2.10 -0.96 -16.65
N ALA A 9 -0.98 -1.50 -16.18
CA ALA A 9 0.14 -0.71 -15.65
C ALA A 9 0.77 0.25 -16.68
N ASN A 10 0.59 0.01 -17.99
CA ASN A 10 1.21 0.83 -19.05
C ASN A 10 0.48 2.15 -19.30
N ARG A 11 -0.76 2.30 -18.82
CA ARG A 11 -1.56 3.53 -19.00
C ARG A 11 -1.38 4.52 -17.85
N LEU A 12 -0.71 4.11 -16.77
CA LEU A 12 -0.58 4.86 -15.53
C LEU A 12 0.81 5.48 -15.40
N ASN A 13 0.89 6.65 -14.76
CA ASN A 13 2.16 7.29 -14.44
C ASN A 13 2.67 6.80 -13.07
N LEU A 14 3.16 5.57 -13.06
CA LEU A 14 3.58 4.89 -11.83
C LEU A 14 4.89 5.46 -11.29
N LYS A 15 4.82 6.08 -10.12
CA LYS A 15 5.99 6.48 -9.33
C LYS A 15 6.35 5.37 -8.34
N ASP A 16 7.63 5.06 -8.21
CA ASP A 16 8.13 4.09 -7.25
C ASP A 16 8.72 4.75 -5.99
N GLN A 17 8.51 4.11 -4.84
CA GLN A 17 9.15 4.44 -3.58
C GLN A 17 9.70 3.19 -2.91
N VAL A 18 10.97 3.25 -2.52
CA VAL A 18 11.62 2.17 -1.79
C VAL A 18 11.33 2.33 -0.30
N VAL A 19 10.75 1.30 0.32
CA VAL A 19 10.36 1.36 1.74
C VAL A 19 11.46 0.80 2.64
N SER A 20 12.05 -0.33 2.25
CA SER A 20 13.05 -1.02 3.06
C SER A 20 13.98 -1.83 2.17
N ILE A 21 15.27 -1.84 2.54
CA ILE A 21 16.29 -2.67 1.92
C ILE A 21 16.94 -3.48 3.05
N ASN A 22 16.90 -4.80 2.90
CA ASN A 22 17.45 -5.74 3.87
C ASN A 22 18.57 -6.55 3.22
N ARG A 23 19.74 -6.59 3.87
CA ARG A 23 20.80 -7.53 3.50
C ARG A 23 20.50 -8.89 4.14
N VAL A 24 20.32 -9.92 3.33
CA VAL A 24 20.04 -11.29 3.76
C VAL A 24 21.22 -12.19 3.43
N THR A 25 21.57 -13.08 4.36
CA THR A 25 22.79 -13.89 4.27
C THR A 25 22.49 -15.37 4.46
N LYS A 26 22.94 -16.21 3.53
CA LYS A 26 22.92 -17.67 3.66
C LYS A 26 24.33 -18.17 3.98
N VAL A 27 24.50 -18.85 5.11
CA VAL A 27 25.77 -19.48 5.50
C VAL A 27 25.97 -20.77 4.69
N VAL A 28 27.18 -20.99 4.19
CA VAL A 28 27.60 -22.18 3.43
C VAL A 28 28.96 -22.66 3.94
N LYS A 29 29.38 -23.88 3.57
CA LYS A 29 30.62 -24.52 4.07
C LYS A 29 31.90 -23.68 3.92
N GLY A 30 31.96 -22.80 2.92
CA GLY A 30 33.11 -21.94 2.63
C GLY A 30 32.90 -20.45 2.91
N GLY A 31 31.80 -20.04 3.55
CA GLY A 31 31.56 -18.62 3.85
C GLY A 31 30.09 -18.22 3.91
N LYS A 32 29.80 -17.00 3.47
CA LYS A 32 28.48 -16.38 3.55
C LYS A 32 28.05 -15.82 2.19
N ASN A 33 27.01 -16.40 1.61
CA ASN A 33 26.38 -15.86 0.39
C ASN A 33 25.40 -14.76 0.78
N MET A 34 25.71 -13.52 0.39
CA MET A 34 24.86 -12.36 0.65
C MET A 34 23.94 -12.06 -0.53
N SER A 35 22.79 -11.49 -0.23
CA SER A 35 21.84 -10.96 -1.20
C SER A 35 21.09 -9.79 -0.58
N PHE A 36 20.47 -8.95 -1.39
CA PHE A 36 19.64 -7.85 -0.93
C PHE A 36 18.19 -8.13 -1.28
N ALA A 37 17.30 -7.89 -0.32
CA ALA A 37 15.86 -7.88 -0.49
C ALA A 37 15.38 -6.44 -0.41
N ALA A 38 14.60 -5.99 -1.40
CA ALA A 38 14.01 -4.66 -1.44
C ALA A 38 12.48 -4.79 -1.39
N LEU A 39 11.85 -3.98 -0.54
CA LEU A 39 10.41 -3.80 -0.47
C LEU A 39 10.08 -2.45 -1.11
N VAL A 40 9.27 -2.48 -2.16
CA VAL A 40 8.96 -1.32 -3.00
C VAL A 40 7.45 -1.15 -3.06
N VAL A 41 7.03 0.11 -3.02
CA VAL A 41 5.66 0.54 -3.28
C VAL A 41 5.69 1.30 -4.59
N ILE A 42 4.66 1.10 -5.41
CA ILE A 42 4.45 1.88 -6.62
C ILE A 42 3.03 2.44 -6.59
N GLY A 43 2.81 3.59 -7.20
CA GLY A 43 1.46 4.10 -7.34
C GLY A 43 1.35 5.27 -8.30
N ASP A 44 0.11 5.53 -8.71
CA ASP A 44 -0.29 6.73 -9.42
C ASP A 44 -1.18 7.57 -8.48
N PRO A 45 -0.67 8.70 -7.97
CA PRO A 45 -1.43 9.58 -7.09
C PRO A 45 -2.69 10.17 -7.71
N ALA A 46 -2.75 10.33 -9.04
CA ALA A 46 -3.89 10.95 -9.71
C ALA A 46 -5.08 9.98 -9.81
N GLU A 47 -4.80 8.70 -10.05
CA GLU A 47 -5.82 7.66 -10.27
C GLU A 47 -6.18 6.89 -8.99
N GLY A 48 -5.50 7.15 -7.88
CA GLY A 48 -5.70 6.44 -6.61
C GLY A 48 -5.33 4.96 -6.70
N VAL A 49 -4.35 4.62 -7.56
CA VAL A 49 -3.89 3.25 -7.78
C VAL A 49 -2.55 3.05 -7.09
N VAL A 50 -2.44 2.00 -6.27
CA VAL A 50 -1.19 1.68 -5.58
C VAL A 50 -0.95 0.17 -5.56
N GLY A 51 0.31 -0.22 -5.54
CA GLY A 51 0.74 -1.60 -5.44
C GLY A 51 2.02 -1.72 -4.64
N TYR A 52 2.31 -2.93 -4.18
CA TYR A 52 3.55 -3.23 -3.48
C TYR A 52 4.15 -4.52 -4.01
N GLY A 53 5.47 -4.62 -3.89
CA GLY A 53 6.22 -5.77 -4.34
C GLY A 53 7.52 -5.91 -3.57
N SER A 54 8.02 -7.14 -3.51
CA SER A 54 9.35 -7.41 -2.99
C SER A 54 10.21 -8.06 -4.07
N GLY A 55 11.47 -7.70 -4.09
CA GLY A 55 12.47 -8.26 -5.00
C GLY A 55 13.70 -8.69 -4.24
N LYS A 56 14.38 -9.72 -4.75
CA LYS A 56 15.65 -10.20 -4.20
C LYS A 56 16.69 -10.41 -5.30
N ALA A 57 17.89 -9.89 -5.09
CA ALA A 57 19.01 -10.06 -6.01
C ALA A 57 20.36 -10.00 -5.26
N LYS A 58 21.46 -10.24 -5.98
CA LYS A 58 22.82 -10.08 -5.42
C LYS A 58 23.21 -8.62 -5.20
N GLU A 59 22.63 -7.71 -5.99
CA GLU A 59 22.88 -6.27 -5.94
C GLU A 59 21.60 -5.51 -5.62
N VAL A 60 21.76 -4.33 -5.00
CA VAL A 60 20.62 -3.48 -4.58
C VAL A 60 19.77 -2.99 -5.76
N PRO A 61 20.34 -2.41 -6.85
CA PRO A 61 19.52 -1.90 -7.96
C PRO A 61 18.70 -3.00 -8.64
N GLN A 62 19.29 -4.19 -8.80
CA GLN A 62 18.62 -5.36 -9.35
C GLN A 62 17.49 -5.86 -8.44
N ALA A 63 17.65 -5.78 -7.12
CA ALA A 63 16.59 -6.15 -6.17
C ALA A 63 15.42 -5.17 -6.25
N ILE A 64 15.70 -3.86 -6.36
CA ILE A 64 14.67 -2.81 -6.52
C ILE A 64 13.91 -3.02 -7.83
N ARG A 65 14.60 -3.22 -8.96
CA ARG A 65 13.96 -3.46 -10.27
C ARG A 65 13.01 -4.66 -10.23
N LYS A 66 13.43 -5.77 -9.65
CA LYS A 66 12.56 -6.95 -9.45
C LYS A 66 11.37 -6.64 -8.54
N GLY A 67 11.57 -5.82 -7.51
CA GLY A 67 10.51 -5.34 -6.63
C GLY A 67 9.46 -4.51 -7.38
N ILE A 68 9.89 -3.60 -8.25
CA ILE A 68 9.02 -2.78 -9.10
C ILE A 68 8.21 -3.67 -10.05
N GLU A 69 8.85 -4.63 -10.73
CA GLU A 69 8.16 -5.56 -11.63
C GLU A 69 7.12 -6.43 -10.91
N ALA A 70 7.43 -6.87 -9.68
CA ALA A 70 6.47 -7.58 -8.84
C ALA A 70 5.31 -6.68 -8.40
N ALA A 71 5.60 -5.42 -8.05
CA ALA A 71 4.59 -4.45 -7.63
C ALA A 71 3.62 -4.10 -8.78
N LYS A 72 4.11 -3.97 -10.01
CA LYS A 72 3.29 -3.70 -11.22
C LYS A 72 2.24 -4.77 -11.48
N LYS A 73 2.48 -6.00 -11.05
CA LYS A 73 1.51 -7.11 -11.15
C LYS A 73 0.42 -7.04 -10.08
N ASN A 74 0.67 -6.34 -8.97
CA ASN A 74 -0.18 -6.29 -7.79
C ASN A 74 -0.70 -4.86 -7.55
N LEU A 75 -1.38 -4.29 -8.55
CA LEU A 75 -2.02 -2.98 -8.44
C LEU A 75 -3.43 -3.11 -7.85
N PHE A 76 -3.77 -2.18 -6.97
CA PHE A 76 -5.05 -2.05 -6.31
C PHE A 76 -5.57 -0.63 -6.53
N LYS A 77 -6.83 -0.51 -6.94
CA LYS A 77 -7.53 0.78 -6.95
C LYS A 77 -8.10 1.03 -5.56
N ILE A 78 -7.86 2.21 -5.01
CA ILE A 78 -8.34 2.61 -3.70
C ILE A 78 -9.53 3.54 -3.87
N ASN A 79 -10.53 3.33 -3.03
CA ASN A 79 -11.67 4.23 -2.90
C ASN A 79 -11.27 5.43 -2.03
N LEU A 80 -10.97 6.54 -2.69
CA LEU A 80 -10.62 7.80 -2.06
C LEU A 80 -11.75 8.80 -2.24
N THR A 81 -11.94 9.65 -1.23
CA THR A 81 -12.65 10.92 -1.37
C THR A 81 -11.66 11.96 -1.91
N GLN A 82 -12.12 13.15 -2.29
CA GLN A 82 -11.30 14.23 -2.90
C GLN A 82 -9.87 14.34 -2.33
N THR A 83 -9.70 14.44 -1.01
CA THR A 83 -8.38 14.63 -0.38
C THR A 83 -8.06 13.63 0.76
N THR A 84 -9.00 12.77 1.14
CA THR A 84 -8.91 11.88 2.32
C THR A 84 -9.62 10.53 2.09
N ILE A 85 -9.60 9.65 3.10
CA ILE A 85 -10.30 8.36 3.09
C ILE A 85 -11.78 8.52 3.51
N PRO A 86 -12.71 7.68 3.01
CA PRO A 86 -14.14 7.81 3.33
C PRO A 86 -14.52 7.62 4.80
N HIS A 87 -13.92 6.65 5.49
CA HIS A 87 -14.22 6.31 6.87
C HIS A 87 -13.02 5.68 7.57
N GLN A 88 -13.11 5.57 8.90
CA GLN A 88 -12.06 4.94 9.70
C GLN A 88 -12.08 3.42 9.52
N VAL A 89 -10.90 2.83 9.33
CA VAL A 89 -10.72 1.39 9.14
C VAL A 89 -9.53 0.88 9.95
N LEU A 90 -9.59 -0.39 10.34
CA LEU A 90 -8.50 -1.09 11.01
C LEU A 90 -8.12 -2.30 10.16
N GLY A 91 -6.95 -2.23 9.53
CA GLY A 91 -6.40 -3.33 8.76
C GLY A 91 -5.53 -4.24 9.60
N HIS A 92 -5.57 -5.53 9.29
CA HIS A 92 -4.87 -6.55 10.05
C HIS A 92 -4.17 -7.53 9.12
N TYR A 93 -2.90 -7.82 9.42
CA TYR A 93 -2.17 -8.88 8.75
C TYR A 93 -1.10 -9.48 9.66
N GLY A 94 -1.28 -10.75 10.06
CA GLY A 94 -0.37 -11.43 10.98
C GLY A 94 -0.26 -10.66 12.30
N ALA A 95 0.95 -10.26 12.70
CA ALA A 95 1.17 -9.42 13.88
C ALA A 95 1.04 -7.89 13.60
N GLY A 96 0.70 -7.49 12.39
CA GLY A 96 0.51 -6.10 11.98
C GLY A 96 -0.94 -5.65 12.17
N GLN A 97 -1.11 -4.48 12.80
CA GLN A 97 -2.39 -3.79 12.89
C GLN A 97 -2.17 -2.31 12.57
N VAL A 98 -2.92 -1.79 11.61
CA VAL A 98 -2.82 -0.38 11.17
C VAL A 98 -4.21 0.22 11.17
N MET A 99 -4.37 1.28 11.95
CA MET A 99 -5.58 2.10 11.96
C MET A 99 -5.39 3.27 11.00
N LEU A 100 -6.36 3.46 10.11
CA LEU A 100 -6.45 4.62 9.23
C LEU A 100 -7.69 5.41 9.62
N LYS A 101 -7.54 6.71 9.87
CA LYS A 101 -8.62 7.62 10.24
C LYS A 101 -8.64 8.82 9.29
N PRO A 102 -9.81 9.21 8.77
CA PRO A 102 -9.94 10.42 7.94
C PRO A 102 -9.52 11.66 8.72
N ALA A 103 -9.01 12.65 7.99
CA ALA A 103 -8.51 13.88 8.57
C ALA A 103 -9.06 15.10 7.80
N PRO A 104 -9.30 16.24 8.48
CA PRO A 104 -9.66 17.49 7.82
C PRO A 104 -8.57 17.97 6.86
N GLU A 105 -8.97 18.86 5.95
CA GLU A 105 -8.06 19.51 5.01
C GLU A 105 -6.95 20.27 5.76
N GLY A 106 -5.73 20.20 5.24
CA GLY A 106 -4.55 20.84 5.83
C GLY A 106 -3.82 20.01 6.89
N THR A 107 -4.33 18.84 7.28
CA THR A 107 -3.66 17.97 8.28
C THR A 107 -2.40 17.30 7.72
N GLY A 108 -2.37 16.99 6.42
CA GLY A 108 -1.30 16.23 5.80
C GLY A 108 -1.31 14.73 6.16
N VAL A 109 -0.26 14.03 5.74
CA VAL A 109 -0.09 12.59 5.97
C VAL A 109 0.67 12.34 7.28
N ILE A 110 -0.07 12.09 8.37
CA ILE A 110 0.49 11.71 9.67
C ILE A 110 0.56 10.19 9.75
N ALA A 111 1.73 9.67 9.40
CA ALA A 111 1.96 8.23 9.29
C ALA A 111 3.40 7.84 9.56
N GLY A 112 3.60 6.60 10.06
CA GLY A 112 4.93 5.99 10.15
C GLY A 112 5.49 5.70 8.76
N GLY A 113 6.82 5.60 8.61
CA GLY A 113 7.50 5.59 7.31
C GLY A 113 6.93 4.62 6.26
N THR A 114 6.64 3.38 6.67
CA THR A 114 6.03 2.38 5.80
C THR A 114 4.62 2.74 5.32
N VAL A 115 3.76 3.18 6.24
CA VAL A 115 2.38 3.58 5.92
C VAL A 115 2.39 4.87 5.10
N ARG A 116 3.28 5.81 5.42
CA ARG A 116 3.46 7.07 4.69
C ARG A 116 3.80 6.82 3.22
N ALA A 117 4.75 5.93 2.93
CA ALA A 117 5.11 5.59 1.55
C ALA A 117 3.90 5.08 0.74
N VAL A 118 3.04 4.26 1.36
CA VAL A 118 1.79 3.78 0.75
C VAL A 118 0.80 4.91 0.51
N MET A 119 0.53 5.73 1.54
CA MET A 119 -0.44 6.84 1.44
C MET A 119 -0.03 7.89 0.41
N THR A 120 1.25 8.26 0.38
CA THR A 120 1.80 9.20 -0.59
C THR A 120 1.73 8.65 -2.01
N SER A 121 2.06 7.36 -2.20
CA SER A 121 1.98 6.72 -3.53
C SER A 121 0.54 6.54 -4.00
N ALA A 122 -0.42 6.41 -3.08
CA ALA A 122 -1.84 6.35 -3.36
C ALA A 122 -2.48 7.73 -3.64
N GLY A 123 -1.78 8.83 -3.39
CA GLY A 123 -2.31 10.19 -3.57
C GLY A 123 -3.15 10.72 -2.42
N VAL A 124 -3.11 10.09 -1.24
CA VAL A 124 -3.82 10.58 -0.05
C VAL A 124 -3.08 11.78 0.52
N GLN A 125 -3.78 12.91 0.64
CA GLN A 125 -3.20 14.15 1.16
C GLN A 125 -3.39 14.27 2.67
N ASN A 126 -4.58 13.95 3.18
CA ASN A 126 -4.94 14.14 4.59
C ASN A 126 -5.34 12.80 5.22
N VAL A 127 -4.55 12.29 6.15
CA VAL A 127 -4.89 11.06 6.89
C VAL A 127 -4.14 10.99 8.23
N LEU A 128 -4.84 10.51 9.26
CA LEU A 128 -4.25 10.16 10.54
C LEU A 128 -4.11 8.64 10.62
N THR A 129 -2.90 8.16 10.92
CA THR A 129 -2.67 6.71 11.01
C THR A 129 -1.91 6.34 12.27
N LYS A 130 -2.15 5.11 12.73
CA LYS A 130 -1.37 4.53 13.81
C LYS A 130 -1.12 3.04 13.55
N SER A 131 0.15 2.64 13.64
CA SER A 131 0.53 1.22 13.71
C SER A 131 0.41 0.77 15.17
N LEU A 132 -0.49 -0.16 15.45
CA LEU A 132 -0.85 -0.66 16.79
C LEU A 132 -0.24 -2.03 17.12
N GLY A 133 0.67 -2.54 16.30
CA GLY A 133 1.30 -3.84 16.49
C GLY A 133 2.77 -3.86 16.13
N THR A 134 3.17 -4.82 15.30
CA THR A 134 4.57 -4.96 14.87
C THR A 134 5.08 -3.75 14.08
N LYS A 135 6.39 -3.51 14.17
CA LYS A 135 7.12 -2.51 13.38
C LYS A 135 7.72 -3.08 12.09
N ASN A 136 7.51 -4.37 11.81
CA ASN A 136 8.06 -5.03 10.61
C ASN A 136 7.43 -4.45 9.33
N PRO A 137 8.20 -3.83 8.42
CA PRO A 137 7.68 -3.22 7.20
C PRO A 137 6.85 -4.17 6.34
N HIS A 138 7.24 -5.45 6.27
CA HIS A 138 6.51 -6.44 5.46
C HIS A 138 5.08 -6.69 5.95
N ASN A 139 4.86 -6.71 7.26
CA ASN A 139 3.53 -6.93 7.83
C ASN A 139 2.74 -5.62 7.85
N VAL A 140 3.39 -4.49 8.13
CA VAL A 140 2.76 -3.18 8.16
C VAL A 140 2.22 -2.80 6.78
N ILE A 141 2.98 -3.00 5.69
CA ILE A 141 2.46 -2.77 4.33
C ILE A 141 1.21 -3.61 4.09
N LYS A 142 1.27 -4.92 4.34
CA LYS A 142 0.12 -5.80 4.07
C LYS A 142 -1.12 -5.44 4.91
N ALA A 143 -0.93 -5.09 6.19
CA ALA A 143 -2.01 -4.60 7.04
C ALA A 143 -2.58 -3.26 6.53
N THR A 144 -1.74 -2.39 5.95
CA THR A 144 -2.18 -1.13 5.35
C THR A 144 -3.01 -1.36 4.09
N PHE A 145 -2.57 -2.29 3.23
CA PHE A 145 -3.35 -2.68 2.04
C PHE A 145 -4.66 -3.36 2.42
N ASP A 146 -4.67 -4.19 3.46
CA ASP A 146 -5.90 -4.76 3.99
C ASP A 146 -6.89 -3.67 4.45
N ALA A 147 -6.41 -2.66 5.19
CA ALA A 147 -7.24 -1.51 5.57
C ALA A 147 -7.81 -0.76 4.36
N LEU A 148 -6.97 -0.50 3.34
CA LEU A 148 -7.36 0.26 2.14
C LEU A 148 -8.37 -0.48 1.27
N ILE A 149 -8.30 -1.81 1.22
CA ILE A 149 -9.26 -2.64 0.46
C ILE A 149 -10.64 -2.65 1.12
N GLN A 150 -10.71 -2.47 2.43
CA GLN A 150 -11.99 -2.41 3.15
C GLN A 150 -12.75 -1.09 2.92
N LEU A 151 -12.11 -0.06 2.38
CA LEU A 151 -12.74 1.22 2.10
C LEU A 151 -13.82 1.08 1.01
N ARG A 152 -14.97 1.67 1.28
CA ARG A 152 -16.15 1.66 0.41
C ARG A 152 -16.59 3.10 0.17
N ASN A 153 -17.02 3.37 -1.05
CA ASN A 153 -17.62 4.66 -1.40
C ASN A 153 -19.09 4.71 -0.99
N LYS A 154 -19.62 5.91 -0.78
CA LYS A 154 -21.05 6.12 -0.48
C LYS A 154 -21.94 5.51 -1.56
N ALA A 155 -21.61 5.73 -2.83
CA ALA A 155 -22.30 5.16 -3.99
C ALA A 155 -22.37 3.62 -3.96
N GLU A 156 -21.26 2.97 -3.63
CA GLU A 156 -21.21 1.50 -3.50
C GLU A 156 -22.08 0.99 -2.35
N VAL A 157 -22.12 1.71 -1.23
CA VAL A 157 -22.95 1.34 -0.08
C VAL A 157 -24.45 1.59 -0.37
N ALA A 158 -24.78 2.68 -1.09
CA ALA A 158 -26.14 3.01 -1.49
C ALA A 158 -26.73 1.96 -2.43
N THR A 159 -25.98 1.58 -3.45
CA THR A 159 -26.36 0.51 -4.39
C THR A 159 -26.53 -0.83 -3.70
N LEU A 160 -25.64 -1.20 -2.77
CA LEU A 160 -25.76 -2.43 -1.98
C LEU A 160 -27.00 -2.45 -1.08
N ARG A 161 -27.45 -1.27 -0.60
CA ARG A 161 -28.62 -1.12 0.28
C ARG A 161 -29.92 -0.83 -0.46
N GLY A 162 -29.86 -0.60 -1.78
CA GLY A 162 -31.01 -0.23 -2.61
C GLY A 162 -31.62 1.13 -2.24
N LYS A 163 -30.82 2.06 -1.70
CA LYS A 163 -31.26 3.42 -1.31
C LYS A 163 -30.59 4.48 -2.17
N ALA A 164 -31.17 5.68 -2.22
CA ALA A 164 -30.54 6.83 -2.85
C ALA A 164 -29.31 7.30 -2.04
N GLU A 165 -28.32 7.91 -2.71
CA GLU A 165 -27.09 8.38 -2.07
C GLU A 165 -27.33 9.46 -1.01
N GLU A 166 -28.40 10.24 -1.18
CA GLU A 166 -28.79 11.34 -0.29
C GLU A 166 -29.35 10.86 1.06
N GLU A 167 -29.80 9.60 1.14
CA GLU A 167 -30.32 8.98 2.37
C GLU A 167 -29.21 8.35 3.26
N LEU A 168 -27.94 8.60 2.93
CA LEU A 168 -26.74 7.95 3.50
C LEU A 168 -25.58 8.90 3.91
#